data_AF-A0A951TRM5-F1
#
_entry.id   AF-A0A951TRM5-F1
#
_cell.length_a   1.000
_cell.length_b   1.000
_cell.length_c   1.000
_cell.angle_alpha   90.00
_cell.angle_beta   90.00
_cell.angle_gamma   90.00
#
_symmetry.space_group_name_H-M   'P 1'
#
loop_
_entity.id
_entity.type
_entity.pdbx_description
1 polymer ?
#
loop_
_entity_poly.entity_id
_entity_poly.type
_entity_poly.pdbx_seq_one_letter_code
_entity_poly.pdbx_strand_id
1 'polypeptide(L)'
;MSGSCGASDRNHPIPSRGGPISAEPRINDRIRVPEVRLVGPNGEQVGIVAIGEAIRLAQDSDLDLVEVAPMARPPVCKLMDYGKYKYETAQKARESRKNQVLTVIKEMKLR
;
A
#
# COMPACT_ATOMS: atom_id res chain seq x y z
N MET A 1 31.82 39.06 -30.27
CA MET A 1 31.48 38.66 -28.89
C MET A 1 29.96 38.78 -28.75
N SER A 2 29.12 37.95 -29.39
CA SER A 2 28.73 36.58 -29.01
C SER A 2 28.49 36.40 -27.51
N GLY A 3 27.24 36.16 -27.10
CA GLY A 3 26.94 35.65 -25.76
C GLY A 3 25.56 36.00 -25.23
N SER A 4 24.57 35.20 -25.60
CA SER A 4 23.18 35.19 -25.13
C SER A 4 23.10 34.99 -23.60
N CYS A 5 22.39 35.87 -22.88
CA CYS A 5 22.00 35.61 -21.49
C CYS A 5 20.79 34.66 -21.48
N GLY A 6 21.06 33.40 -21.12
CA GLY A 6 20.10 32.30 -21.07
C GLY A 6 19.18 32.35 -19.85
N ALA A 7 17.99 31.80 -20.08
CA ALA A 7 16.85 31.65 -19.19
C ALA A 7 17.19 31.25 -17.74
N SER A 8 16.59 31.95 -16.78
CA SER A 8 16.54 31.55 -15.38
C SER A 8 15.26 30.74 -15.12
N ASP A 9 15.17 29.53 -15.66
CA ASP A 9 14.20 28.53 -15.23
C ASP A 9 14.80 27.70 -14.09
N ARG A 10 14.51 28.09 -12.85
CA ARG A 10 14.77 27.25 -11.67
C ARG A 10 13.48 27.04 -10.89
N ASN A 11 12.52 26.35 -11.51
CA ASN A 11 11.46 25.71 -10.77
C ASN A 11 11.85 24.24 -10.55
N HIS A 12 12.57 23.99 -9.47
CA HIS A 12 12.89 22.63 -9.01
C HIS A 12 11.73 22.15 -8.12
N PRO A 13 11.00 21.08 -8.47
CA PRO A 13 10.02 20.52 -7.56
C PRO A 13 10.75 19.91 -6.36
N ILE A 14 10.33 20.29 -5.16
CA ILE A 14 10.73 19.66 -3.90
C ILE A 14 10.43 18.15 -3.96
N PRO A 15 11.41 17.25 -3.81
CA PRO A 15 11.12 15.85 -3.56
C PRO A 15 10.64 15.74 -2.11
N SER A 16 9.33 15.57 -1.93
CA SER A 16 8.72 15.23 -0.66
C SER A 16 9.40 13.98 -0.10
N ARG A 17 10.20 14.18 0.95
CA ARG A 17 10.82 13.15 1.78
C ARG A 17 9.73 12.30 2.43
N GLY A 18 9.28 11.25 1.76
CA GLY A 18 8.64 10.10 2.39
C GLY A 18 9.63 8.96 2.38
N GLY A 19 10.27 8.68 3.53
CA GLY A 19 11.06 7.45 3.70
C GLY A 19 10.24 6.21 3.39
N PRO A 20 10.85 5.01 3.27
CA PRO A 20 10.10 3.78 3.12
C PRO A 20 9.21 3.65 4.36
N ILE A 21 7.92 3.95 4.20
CA ILE A 21 6.91 3.56 5.16
C ILE A 21 7.13 2.07 5.39
N SER A 22 7.48 1.70 6.62
CA SER A 22 7.51 0.30 7.03
C SER A 22 6.22 -0.30 6.52
N ALA A 23 6.32 -1.21 5.54
CA ALA A 23 5.20 -1.80 4.81
C ALA A 23 4.47 -2.84 5.69
N GLU A 24 4.37 -2.54 6.98
CA GLU A 24 3.59 -3.29 7.93
C GLU A 24 2.19 -2.69 7.92
N PRO A 25 1.19 -3.39 7.35
CA PRO A 25 -0.18 -2.90 7.31
C PRO A 25 -0.64 -2.64 8.75
N ARG A 26 -1.11 -1.42 9.01
CA ARG A 26 -1.75 -1.06 10.27
C ARG A 26 -3.12 -1.74 10.27
N ILE A 27 -3.53 -2.28 11.40
CA ILE A 27 -4.83 -2.96 11.54
C ILE A 27 -5.61 -2.34 12.70
N ASN A 28 -6.94 -2.34 12.59
CA ASN A 28 -7.86 -1.97 13.66
C ASN A 28 -7.52 -0.62 14.32
N ASP A 29 -7.19 -0.62 15.62
CA ASP A 29 -6.95 0.58 16.44
C ASP A 29 -5.70 1.40 16.10
N ARG A 30 -4.86 0.95 15.15
CA ARG A 30 -3.71 1.73 14.68
C ARG A 30 -4.10 2.82 13.68
N ILE A 31 -5.33 2.80 13.19
CA ILE A 31 -5.86 3.75 12.22
C ILE A 31 -6.43 4.96 12.98
N ARG A 32 -5.64 6.03 13.09
CA ARG A 32 -5.98 7.27 13.82
C ARG A 32 -6.84 8.26 13.00
N VAL A 33 -7.44 7.81 11.90
CA VAL A 33 -8.26 8.69 11.05
C VAL A 33 -9.74 8.54 11.38
N PRO A 34 -10.53 9.64 11.29
CA PRO A 34 -11.97 9.58 11.54
C PRO A 34 -12.73 8.86 10.41
N GLU A 35 -12.24 8.98 9.17
CA GLU A 35 -12.89 8.46 7.97
C GLU A 35 -11.93 7.56 7.19
N VAL A 36 -12.43 6.41 6.77
CA VAL A 36 -11.70 5.43 5.97
C VAL A 36 -12.49 5.10 4.71
N ARG A 37 -11.78 4.82 3.62
CA ARG A 37 -12.42 4.23 2.45
C ARG A 37 -12.54 2.73 2.67
N LEU A 38 -13.77 2.23 2.79
CA LEU A 38 -14.05 0.81 2.99
C LEU A 38 -14.23 0.09 1.65
N VAL A 39 -13.56 -1.05 1.53
CA VAL A 39 -13.69 -1.98 0.42
C VAL A 39 -14.14 -3.32 0.99
N GLY A 40 -15.24 -3.85 0.47
CA GLY A 40 -15.79 -5.16 0.79
C GLY A 40 -14.87 -6.32 0.38
N PRO A 41 -15.17 -7.54 0.88
CA PRO A 41 -14.37 -8.73 0.62
C PRO A 41 -14.27 -9.08 -0.87
N ASN A 42 -15.34 -8.82 -1.63
CA ASN A 42 -15.42 -9.07 -3.06
C ASN A 42 -14.81 -7.95 -3.93
N GLY A 43 -14.17 -6.95 -3.30
CA GLY A 43 -13.67 -5.75 -4.00
C GLY A 43 -14.74 -4.68 -4.24
N GLU A 44 -15.93 -4.83 -3.64
CA GLU A 44 -16.98 -3.82 -3.65
C GLU A 44 -16.50 -2.56 -2.92
N GLN A 45 -16.64 -1.40 -3.54
CA GLN A 45 -16.29 -0.14 -2.87
C GLN A 45 -17.52 0.38 -2.14
N VAL A 46 -17.54 0.24 -0.81
CA VAL A 46 -18.62 0.76 0.04
C VAL A 46 -18.58 2.29 0.08
N GLY A 47 -17.38 2.87 -0.06
CA GLY A 47 -17.16 4.32 -0.08
C GLY A 47 -16.42 4.81 1.15
N ILE A 48 -16.64 6.06 1.52
CA ILE A 48 -16.03 6.66 2.71
C ILE A 48 -16.99 6.44 3.88
N VAL A 49 -16.51 5.75 4.91
CA VAL A 49 -17.28 5.45 6.13
C VAL A 49 -16.44 5.81 7.35
N ALA A 50 -17.11 6.04 8.48
CA ALA A 50 -16.41 6.18 9.75
C ALA A 50 -15.72 4.86 10.12
N ILE A 51 -14.56 4.95 10.77
CA ILE A 51 -13.82 3.77 11.24
C ILE A 51 -14.68 2.85 12.12
N GLY A 52 -15.56 3.42 12.96
CA GLY A 52 -16.46 2.65 13.81
C GLY A 52 -17.47 1.82 13.02
N GLU A 53 -18.02 2.37 11.94
CA GLU A 53 -18.93 1.64 11.06
C GLU A 53 -18.19 0.57 10.25
N ALA A 54 -16.95 0.86 9.83
CA ALA A 54 -16.10 -0.13 9.17
C ALA A 54 -15.77 -1.32 10.08
N ILE A 55 -15.48 -1.08 11.37
CA ILE A 55 -15.23 -2.14 12.37
C ILE A 55 -16.49 -2.97 12.60
N ARG A 56 -17.66 -2.32 12.70
CA ARG A 56 -18.94 -3.02 12.85
C ARG A 56 -19.24 -3.93 11.66
N LEU A 57 -19.08 -3.42 10.43
CA LEU A 57 -19.26 -4.22 9.21
C LEU A 57 -18.30 -5.41 9.14
N ALA A 58 -17.07 -5.25 9.65
CA ALA A 58 -16.11 -6.32 9.76
C ALA A 58 -16.58 -7.41 10.73
N GLN A 59 -17.04 -7.00 11.92
CA GLN A 59 -17.59 -7.90 12.95
C GLN A 59 -18.85 -8.62 12.47
N ASP A 60 -19.77 -7.92 11.83
CA ASP A 60 -21.02 -8.49 11.30
C ASP A 60 -20.78 -9.54 10.20
N SER A 61 -19.65 -9.41 9.49
CA SER A 61 -19.26 -10.33 8.41
C SER A 61 -18.28 -11.41 8.86
N ASP A 62 -17.89 -11.48 10.14
CA ASP A 62 -16.81 -12.32 10.66
C ASP A 62 -15.48 -12.15 9.89
N LEU A 63 -15.16 -10.92 9.46
CA LEU A 63 -13.95 -10.56 8.71
C LEU A 63 -13.10 -9.55 9.48
N ASP A 64 -11.83 -9.38 9.10
CA ASP A 64 -10.97 -8.35 9.68
C ASP A 64 -10.95 -7.08 8.81
N LEU A 65 -10.83 -5.92 9.47
CA LEU A 65 -10.59 -4.65 8.81
C LEU A 65 -9.08 -4.42 8.62
N VAL A 66 -8.59 -4.64 7.40
CA VAL A 66 -7.16 -4.50 7.08
C VAL A 66 -6.91 -3.22 6.30
N GLU A 67 -6.05 -2.35 6.82
CA GLU A 67 -5.60 -1.17 6.07
C GLU A 67 -4.62 -1.60 4.96
N VAL A 68 -5.08 -1.50 3.71
CA VAL A 68 -4.25 -1.83 2.54
C VAL A 68 -3.41 -0.63 2.08
N ALA A 69 -3.90 0.59 2.33
CA ALA A 69 -3.22 1.81 1.89
C ALA A 69 -3.28 2.93 2.93
N PRO A 70 -2.28 3.03 3.84
CA PRO A 70 -2.13 4.15 4.77
C PRO A 70 -1.85 5.50 4.09
N MET A 71 -1.23 5.47 2.90
CA MET A 71 -0.79 6.69 2.21
C MET A 71 -1.91 7.47 1.53
N ALA A 72 -3.05 6.83 1.30
CA ALA A 72 -4.20 7.48 0.68
C ALA A 72 -4.88 8.44 1.68
N ARG A 73 -5.47 9.53 1.16
CA ARG A 73 -6.33 10.44 1.92
C ARG A 73 -7.70 10.47 1.25
N PRO A 74 -8.74 9.79 1.79
CA PRO A 74 -8.75 8.97 3.02
C PRO A 74 -8.02 7.63 2.87
N PRO A 75 -7.46 7.05 3.96
CA PRO A 75 -6.79 5.75 3.90
C PRO A 75 -7.77 4.63 3.55
N VAL A 76 -7.27 3.62 2.84
CA VAL A 76 -8.10 2.54 2.30
C VAL A 76 -8.02 1.32 3.19
N CYS A 77 -9.17 0.92 3.73
CA CYS A 77 -9.38 -0.29 4.50
C CYS A 77 -10.15 -1.30 3.65
N LYS A 78 -9.74 -2.56 3.71
CA LYS A 78 -10.40 -3.66 3.02
C LYS A 78 -10.80 -4.73 4.04
N LEU A 79 -12.02 -5.21 3.90
CA LEU A 79 -12.56 -6.34 4.65
C LEU A 79 -11.95 -7.62 4.12
N MET A 80 -11.12 -8.29 4.92
CA MET A 80 -10.50 -9.58 4.57
C MET A 80 -10.06 -10.30 5.83
N ASP A 81 -9.92 -11.63 5.76
CA ASP A 81 -9.29 -12.41 6.84
C ASP A 81 -7.77 -12.16 6.87
N TYR A 82 -7.28 -11.55 7.95
CA TYR A 82 -5.86 -11.22 8.10
C TYR A 82 -5.00 -12.48 8.27
N GLY A 83 -5.53 -13.51 8.93
CA GLY A 83 -4.84 -14.78 9.18
C GLY A 83 -4.50 -15.49 7.86
N LYS A 84 -5.49 -15.62 6.97
CA LYS A 84 -5.30 -16.22 5.65
C LYS A 84 -4.41 -15.37 4.76
N TYR A 85 -4.61 -14.05 4.75
CA TYR A 85 -3.81 -13.13 3.94
C TYR A 85 -2.33 -13.13 4.32
N LYS A 86 -2.03 -13.16 5.63
CA LYS A 86 -0.64 -13.23 6.13
C LYS A 86 0.04 -14.52 5.69
N TYR A 87 -0.66 -15.65 5.71
CA TYR A 87 -0.13 -16.93 5.27
C TYR A 87 0.18 -16.92 3.77
N GLU A 88 -0.77 -16.50 2.94
CA GLU A 88 -0.58 -16.43 1.49
C GLU A 88 0.50 -15.42 1.09
N THR A 89 0.55 -14.26 1.73
CA THR A 89 1.56 -13.24 1.48
C THR A 89 2.95 -13.74 1.88
N ALA A 90 3.08 -14.45 3.01
CA ALA A 90 4.35 -15.03 3.44
C ALA A 90 4.84 -16.13 2.49
N GLN A 91 3.93 -16.99 2.00
CA GLN A 91 4.26 -18.02 1.00
C GLN A 91 4.66 -17.38 -0.34
N LYS A 92 3.85 -16.46 -0.86
CA LYS A 92 4.13 -15.75 -2.12
C LYS A 92 5.41 -14.93 -2.05
N ALA A 93 5.70 -14.28 -0.93
CA ALA A 93 6.97 -13.56 -0.73
C ALA A 93 8.18 -14.51 -0.69
N ARG A 94 8.00 -15.75 -0.21
CA ARG A 94 9.04 -16.78 -0.22
C ARG A 94 9.28 -17.31 -1.64
N GLU A 95 8.22 -17.51 -2.41
CA GLU A 95 8.30 -17.93 -3.82
C GLU A 95 8.86 -16.83 -4.72
N SER A 96 8.44 -15.57 -4.54
CA SER A 96 8.91 -14.44 -5.34
C SER A 96 10.39 -14.17 -5.14
N ARG A 97 10.91 -14.28 -3.90
CA ARG A 97 12.34 -14.21 -3.63
C ARG A 97 13.13 -15.32 -4.33
N LYS A 98 12.62 -16.56 -4.31
CA LYS A 98 13.26 -17.68 -5.01
C LYS A 98 13.27 -17.48 -6.53
N ASN A 99 12.15 -17.04 -7.11
CA ASN A 99 12.05 -16.79 -8.54
C ASN A 99 12.92 -15.60 -8.98
N GLN A 100 12.96 -14.50 -8.22
CA GLN A 100 13.84 -13.37 -8.51
C GLN A 100 15.32 -13.79 -8.53
N VAL A 101 15.77 -14.59 -7.56
CA VAL A 101 17.14 -15.11 -7.53
C VAL A 101 17.43 -16.00 -8.75
N LEU A 102 16.49 -16.86 -9.14
CA LEU A 102 16.63 -17.71 -10.33
C LEU A 102 16.70 -16.90 -11.64
N THR A 103 15.92 -15.83 -11.76
CA THR A 103 15.95 -14.94 -12.95
C THR A 103 17.28 -14.20 -13.05
N VAL A 104 17.80 -13.67 -11.94
CA VAL A 104 19.09 -12.96 -11.89
C VAL A 104 20.27 -13.87 -12.30
N ILE A 105 20.25 -15.15 -11.90
CA ILE A 105 21.31 -16.10 -12.26
C ILE A 105 21.31 -16.40 -13.78
N LYS A 106 20.13 -16.46 -14.41
CA LYS A 106 20.02 -16.74 -15.85
C LYS A 106 20.56 -15.59 -16.71
N GLU A 107 20.42 -14.34 -16.26
CA GLU A 107 20.92 -13.16 -16.99
C GLU A 107 22.45 -13.01 -16.92
N MET A 108 23.11 -13.52 -15.87
CA MET A 108 24.58 -13.47 -15.74
C MET A 108 25.31 -14.50 -16.61
N LYS A 109 24.65 -15.59 -17.01
CA LYS A 109 25.30 -16.70 -17.74
C LYS A 109 25.26 -16.54 -19.27
N LEU A 110 24.61 -15.48 -19.77
CA LEU A 110 24.51 -15.13 -21.18
C LEU A 110 25.41 -13.92 -21.49
N ARG A 111 26.70 -14.03 -21.17
CA ARG A 111 27.77 -13.12 -21.61
C ARG A 111 29.02 -13.92 -21.87
#